data_AF-A0A7G1I3A7-F1
#
_entry.id   AF-A0A7G1I3A7-F1
#
_cell.length_a   1.000
_cell.length_b   1.000
_cell.length_c   1.000
_cell.angle_alpha   90.00
_cell.angle_beta   90.00
_cell.angle_gamma   90.00
#
_symmetry.space_group_name_H-M   'P 1'
#
loop_
_entity.id
_entity.type
_entity.pdbx_description
1 polymer ?
#
loop_
_entity_poly.entity_id
_entity_poly.type
_entity_poly.pdbx_seq_one_letter_code
_entity_poly.pdbx_strand_id
1 'polypeptide(L)'
;MVDVPFLGPVLADDLARHLDTERGDATIAVDGLAFDTRGYRRALLISGTTVLAAELDTDHCGADLTRVTTGIAGSPRRVGEVAADTAGRWRALALVATAADLLGAARGAHALAGDYAKIREQYGKTIGSYQAVAHLLAESLALIEGSISILRHAAWAVDELEPAAALHAARVAKVYCGRATRTVCETAVQVHGGIGNTWDCPAHVYLRRALTSTELWPVSLKEVGRGLS
;
A
#
# COMPACT_ATOMS: atom_id res chain seq x y z
N MET A 1 -3.16 -10.18 15.50
CA MET A 1 -3.06 -9.66 14.11
C MET A 1 -3.12 -10.86 13.21
N VAL A 2 -4.19 -11.03 12.44
CA VAL A 2 -4.21 -12.06 11.40
C VAL A 2 -3.23 -11.61 10.33
N ASP A 3 -2.24 -12.45 10.10
CA ASP A 3 -1.06 -12.24 9.29
C ASP A 3 -1.44 -12.30 7.80
N VAL A 4 -1.95 -11.21 7.21
CA VAL A 4 -2.30 -11.24 5.79
C VAL A 4 -2.18 -9.91 5.04
N PRO A 5 -0.99 -9.51 4.59
CA PRO A 5 -0.83 -8.97 3.25
C PRO A 5 -0.43 -10.11 2.31
N PHE A 6 -1.36 -10.55 1.46
CA PHE A 6 -1.03 -11.38 0.30
C PHE A 6 -1.07 -10.54 -0.98
N LEU A 7 -0.78 -9.23 -0.89
CA LEU A 7 -0.86 -8.36 -2.06
C LEU A 7 0.08 -8.88 -3.16
N GLY A 8 1.31 -9.22 -2.80
CA GLY A 8 2.30 -9.75 -3.72
C GLY A 8 1.83 -11.05 -4.38
N PRO A 9 1.52 -12.12 -3.63
CA PRO A 9 1.05 -13.38 -4.20
C PRO A 9 -0.24 -13.27 -5.02
N VAL A 10 -1.20 -12.45 -4.60
CA VAL A 10 -2.44 -12.25 -5.36
C VAL A 10 -2.17 -11.56 -6.70
N LEU A 11 -1.31 -10.54 -6.72
CA LEU A 11 -0.91 -9.87 -7.96
C LEU A 11 -0.08 -10.80 -8.86
N ALA A 12 0.75 -11.66 -8.27
CA ALA A 12 1.52 -12.65 -9.02
C ALA A 12 0.63 -13.72 -9.66
N ASP A 13 -0.38 -14.21 -8.93
CA ASP A 13 -1.37 -15.13 -9.49
C ASP A 13 -2.18 -14.48 -10.62
N ASP A 14 -2.64 -13.24 -10.44
CA ASP A 14 -3.32 -12.48 -11.49
C ASP A 14 -2.45 -12.31 -12.74
N LEU A 15 -1.17 -11.97 -12.57
CA LEU A 15 -0.22 -11.86 -13.69
C LEU A 15 -0.01 -13.21 -14.39
N ALA A 16 0.18 -14.28 -13.61
CA ALA A 16 0.44 -15.63 -14.13
C ALA A 16 -0.75 -16.20 -14.92
N ARG A 17 -1.99 -15.76 -14.65
CA ARG A 17 -3.17 -16.14 -15.45
C ARG A 17 -3.09 -15.70 -16.91
N HIS A 18 -2.26 -14.71 -17.22
CA HIS A 18 -2.03 -14.21 -18.57
C HIS A 18 -0.79 -14.82 -19.24
N LEU A 19 -0.16 -15.80 -18.60
CA LEU A 19 1.02 -16.50 -19.09
C LEU A 19 0.71 -17.99 -19.27
N ASP A 20 1.42 -18.63 -20.20
CA ASP A 20 1.40 -20.09 -20.37
C ASP A 20 2.37 -20.81 -19.39
N THR A 21 2.56 -20.26 -18.19
CA THR A 21 3.48 -20.79 -17.17
C THR A 21 2.73 -21.41 -16.00
N GLU A 22 3.40 -22.25 -15.21
CA GLU A 22 2.84 -22.79 -13.97
C GLU A 22 2.34 -21.67 -13.04
N ARG A 23 1.15 -21.90 -12.47
CA ARG A 23 0.48 -21.00 -11.52
C ARG A 23 0.84 -21.38 -10.08
N GLY A 24 0.81 -20.39 -9.19
CA GLY A 24 1.20 -20.57 -7.78
C GLY A 24 2.71 -20.47 -7.56
N ASP A 25 3.13 -20.26 -6.32
CA ASP A 25 4.54 -20.19 -5.86
C ASP A 25 5.36 -18.96 -6.29
N ALA A 26 4.72 -17.82 -6.56
CA ALA A 26 5.43 -16.55 -6.71
C ALA A 26 4.76 -15.39 -5.95
N THR A 27 5.59 -14.42 -5.56
CA THR A 27 5.14 -13.08 -5.18
C THR A 27 5.52 -12.05 -6.26
N ILE A 28 5.39 -10.75 -5.99
CA ILE A 28 5.82 -9.67 -6.88
C ILE A 28 7.07 -8.98 -6.36
N ALA A 29 7.96 -8.61 -7.29
CA ALA A 29 9.03 -7.67 -7.03
C ALA A 29 8.90 -6.39 -7.86
N VAL A 30 9.24 -5.27 -7.23
CA VAL A 30 9.26 -3.92 -7.80
C VAL A 30 10.62 -3.32 -7.48
N ASP A 31 11.30 -2.78 -8.50
CA ASP A 31 12.62 -2.15 -8.35
C ASP A 31 13.66 -3.00 -7.60
N GLY A 32 13.63 -4.32 -7.81
CA GLY A 32 14.55 -5.28 -7.21
C GLY A 32 14.18 -5.76 -5.79
N LEU A 33 13.04 -5.30 -5.25
CA LEU A 33 12.54 -5.71 -3.94
C LEU A 33 11.25 -6.50 -4.08
N ALA A 34 11.25 -7.72 -3.55
CA ALA A 34 10.09 -8.59 -3.46
C ALA A 34 9.38 -8.38 -2.12
N PHE A 35 8.06 -8.28 -2.13
CA PHE A 35 7.26 -8.06 -0.92
C PHE A 35 6.26 -9.20 -0.70
N ASP A 36 5.77 -9.39 0.53
CA ASP A 36 4.92 -10.54 0.91
C ASP A 36 5.60 -11.90 0.63
N THR A 37 6.89 -11.99 0.94
CA THR A 37 7.75 -13.12 0.51
C THR A 37 7.66 -14.35 1.41
N ARG A 38 6.94 -14.27 2.54
CA ARG A 38 6.82 -15.39 3.49
C ARG A 38 6.21 -16.62 2.82
N GLY A 39 6.97 -17.70 2.75
CA GLY A 39 6.55 -18.97 2.15
C GLY A 39 6.75 -19.04 0.63
N TYR A 40 7.30 -18.00 -0.01
CA TYR A 40 7.60 -17.96 -1.43
C TYR A 40 9.11 -18.06 -1.67
N ARG A 41 9.49 -18.60 -2.83
CA ARG A 41 10.90 -18.70 -3.25
C ARG A 41 11.23 -17.87 -4.48
N ARG A 42 10.20 -17.39 -5.18
CA ARG A 42 10.30 -16.70 -6.46
C ARG A 42 9.44 -15.44 -6.44
N ALA A 43 9.86 -14.43 -7.21
CA ALA A 43 9.06 -13.27 -7.55
C ALA A 43 8.89 -13.12 -9.06
N LEU A 44 7.75 -12.58 -9.47
CA LEU A 44 7.50 -12.07 -10.81
C LEU A 44 7.73 -10.55 -10.86
N LEU A 45 8.19 -10.09 -12.01
CA LEU A 45 8.38 -8.68 -12.34
C LEU A 45 7.81 -8.42 -13.72
N ILE A 46 7.29 -7.22 -13.94
CA ILE A 46 6.84 -6.78 -15.27
C ILE A 46 7.65 -5.56 -15.72
N SER A 47 8.20 -5.63 -16.93
CA SER A 47 8.91 -4.52 -17.57
C SER A 47 8.34 -4.29 -18.97
N GLY A 48 7.53 -3.24 -19.11
CA GLY A 48 6.67 -3.05 -20.28
C GLY A 48 5.67 -4.20 -20.39
N THR A 49 5.78 -4.99 -21.46
CA THR A 49 4.98 -6.20 -21.71
C THR A 49 5.69 -7.48 -21.26
N THR A 50 7.00 -7.42 -21.00
CA THR A 50 7.80 -8.61 -20.69
C THR A 50 7.65 -8.98 -19.22
N VAL A 51 7.31 -10.24 -18.95
CA VAL A 51 7.30 -10.79 -17.60
C VAL A 51 8.59 -11.53 -17.32
N LEU A 52 9.20 -11.22 -16.19
CA LEU A 52 10.44 -11.78 -15.71
C LEU A 52 10.18 -12.54 -14.39
N ALA A 53 11.07 -13.46 -14.09
CA ALA A 53 11.11 -14.18 -12.83
C ALA A 53 12.50 -14.14 -12.21
N ALA A 54 12.55 -14.01 -10.89
CA ALA A 54 13.78 -14.10 -10.12
C ALA A 54 13.55 -14.96 -8.87
N GLU A 55 14.60 -15.64 -8.43
CA GLU A 55 14.60 -16.27 -7.10
C GLU A 55 14.67 -15.16 -6.04
N LEU A 56 14.19 -15.46 -4.84
CA LEU A 56 14.27 -14.57 -3.70
C LEU A 56 15.58 -14.78 -2.96
N ASP A 57 16.13 -13.68 -2.44
CA ASP A 57 17.22 -13.75 -1.47
C ASP A 57 16.70 -14.25 -0.11
N THR A 58 17.62 -14.66 0.77
CA THR A 58 17.30 -15.07 2.14
C THR A 58 17.30 -13.91 3.14
N ASP A 59 17.89 -12.78 2.74
CA ASP A 59 18.04 -11.62 3.62
C ASP A 59 16.77 -10.77 3.61
N HIS A 60 16.11 -10.74 4.77
CA HIS A 60 14.97 -9.89 5.02
C HIS A 60 15.41 -8.43 5.16
N CYS A 61 14.74 -7.55 4.43
CA CYS A 61 14.99 -6.12 4.49
C CYS A 61 13.66 -5.35 4.64
N GLY A 62 13.73 -4.09 5.05
CA GLY A 62 12.58 -3.19 5.06
C GLY A 62 12.12 -2.77 6.46
N ALA A 63 11.46 -1.61 6.51
CA ALA A 63 11.01 -1.00 7.76
C ALA A 63 9.63 -1.48 8.23
N ASP A 64 8.85 -2.13 7.36
CA ASP A 64 7.52 -2.66 7.68
C ASP A 64 7.64 -3.96 8.47
N LEU A 65 7.08 -3.96 9.69
CA LEU A 65 7.11 -5.12 10.58
C LEU A 65 5.98 -6.11 10.31
N THR A 66 5.04 -5.74 9.44
CA THR A 66 3.84 -6.51 9.11
C THR A 66 3.90 -7.14 7.73
N ARG A 67 5.00 -6.91 7.00
CA ARG A 67 5.25 -7.46 5.67
C ARG A 67 6.70 -7.91 5.56
N VAL A 68 6.90 -9.14 5.10
CA VAL A 68 8.24 -9.65 4.82
C VAL A 68 8.65 -9.17 3.42
N THR A 69 9.80 -8.51 3.33
CA THR A 69 10.39 -8.04 2.06
C THR A 69 11.80 -8.60 1.95
N THR A 70 12.19 -9.04 0.76
CA THR A 70 13.54 -9.55 0.47
C THR A 70 14.03 -8.97 -0.85
N GLY A 71 15.34 -8.99 -1.05
CA GLY A 71 15.92 -8.77 -2.37
C GLY A 71 15.57 -9.89 -3.34
N ILE A 72 15.79 -9.65 -4.63
CA ILE A 72 15.85 -10.69 -5.65
C ILE A 72 17.29 -11.19 -5.82
N ALA A 73 17.45 -12.50 -6.04
CA ALA A 73 18.73 -13.13 -6.26
C ALA A 73 19.02 -13.33 -7.75
N GLY A 74 20.26 -13.01 -8.16
CA GLY A 74 20.73 -13.19 -9.53
C GLY A 74 20.03 -12.26 -10.55
N SER A 75 20.16 -12.60 -11.83
CA SER A 75 19.53 -11.84 -12.92
C SER A 75 18.14 -12.39 -13.23
N PRO A 76 17.09 -11.53 -13.28
CA PRO A 76 15.75 -11.95 -13.69
C PRO A 76 15.75 -12.61 -15.08
N ARG A 77 15.03 -13.71 -15.21
CA ARG A 77 14.88 -14.46 -16.47
C ARG A 77 13.51 -14.20 -17.08
N ARG A 78 13.46 -14.04 -18.40
CA ARG A 78 12.19 -13.91 -19.12
C ARG A 78 11.38 -15.19 -19.01
N VAL A 79 10.11 -15.05 -18.65
CA VAL A 79 9.16 -16.17 -18.51
C VAL A 79 7.94 -16.04 -19.41
N GLY A 80 7.71 -14.85 -19.98
CA GLY A 80 6.68 -14.65 -20.99
C GLY A 80 6.50 -13.20 -21.36
N GLU A 81 5.44 -12.94 -22.11
CA GLU A 81 5.02 -11.62 -22.52
C GLU A 81 3.49 -11.55 -22.46
N VAL A 82 2.95 -10.41 -22.03
CA VAL A 82 1.52 -10.14 -22.00
C VAL A 82 1.18 -9.03 -22.98
N ALA A 83 -0.07 -8.96 -23.44
CA ALA A 83 -0.52 -7.85 -24.28
C ALA A 83 -0.36 -6.50 -23.54
N ALA A 84 -0.10 -5.43 -24.29
CA ALA A 84 0.11 -4.09 -23.72
C ALA A 84 -1.08 -3.63 -22.85
N ASP A 85 -2.30 -3.91 -23.30
CA ASP A 85 -3.53 -3.59 -22.57
C ASP A 85 -3.65 -4.38 -21.26
N THR A 86 -3.26 -5.65 -21.28
CA THR A 86 -3.19 -6.51 -20.08
C THR A 86 -2.15 -5.96 -19.09
N ALA A 87 -0.95 -5.59 -19.56
CA ALA A 87 0.07 -5.00 -18.70
C ALA A 87 -0.41 -3.68 -18.07
N GLY A 88 -1.09 -2.83 -18.86
CA GLY A 88 -1.66 -1.57 -18.38
C GLY A 88 -2.73 -1.79 -17.31
N ARG A 89 -3.68 -2.72 -17.54
CA ARG A 89 -4.73 -3.05 -16.58
C ARG A 89 -4.17 -3.70 -15.32
N TRP A 90 -3.20 -4.60 -15.45
CA TRP A 90 -2.51 -5.23 -14.32
C TRP A 90 -1.79 -4.19 -13.44
N ARG A 91 -1.10 -3.22 -14.05
CA ARG A 91 -0.45 -2.13 -13.31
C ARG A 91 -1.48 -1.25 -12.60
N ALA A 92 -2.65 -1.01 -13.21
CA ALA A 92 -3.74 -0.31 -12.56
C ALA A 92 -4.27 -1.09 -11.34
N LEU A 93 -4.45 -2.41 -11.47
CA LEU A 93 -4.84 -3.29 -10.36
C LEU A 93 -3.82 -3.24 -9.21
N ALA A 94 -2.52 -3.33 -9.50
CA ALA A 94 -1.46 -3.26 -8.51
C ALA A 94 -1.48 -1.95 -7.71
N LEU A 95 -1.70 -0.82 -8.40
CA LEU A 95 -1.83 0.50 -7.78
C LEU A 95 -3.10 0.61 -6.90
N VAL A 96 -4.24 0.11 -7.39
CA VAL A 96 -5.51 0.10 -6.65
C VAL A 96 -5.40 -0.77 -5.39
N ALA A 97 -4.85 -1.97 -5.51
CA ALA A 97 -4.71 -2.88 -4.39
C ALA A 97 -3.72 -2.34 -3.34
N THR A 98 -2.65 -1.64 -3.75
CA THR A 98 -1.76 -0.92 -2.82
C THR A 98 -2.47 0.27 -2.16
N ALA A 99 -3.33 1.00 -2.89
CA ALA A 99 -4.13 2.08 -2.31
C ALA A 99 -5.16 1.57 -1.30
N ALA A 100 -5.73 0.39 -1.53
CA ALA A 100 -6.61 -0.30 -0.58
C ALA A 100 -5.88 -0.71 0.70
N ASP A 101 -4.65 -1.22 0.57
CA ASP A 101 -3.79 -1.56 1.70
C ASP A 101 -3.47 -0.32 2.57
N LEU A 102 -3.08 0.78 1.93
CA LEU A 102 -2.85 2.07 2.57
C LEU A 102 -4.09 2.56 3.34
N LEU A 103 -5.27 2.50 2.72
CA LEU A 103 -6.53 2.86 3.36
C LEU A 103 -6.82 1.98 4.58
N GLY A 104 -6.55 0.67 4.50
CA GLY A 104 -6.65 -0.24 5.64
C GLY A 104 -5.76 0.19 6.81
N ALA A 105 -4.51 0.55 6.52
CA ALA A 105 -3.57 1.06 7.52
C ALA A 105 -4.05 2.38 8.15
N ALA A 106 -4.56 3.32 7.34
CA ALA A 106 -5.10 4.58 7.83
C ALA A 106 -6.27 4.37 8.80
N ARG A 107 -7.22 3.48 8.43
CA ARG A 107 -8.38 3.15 9.27
C ARG A 107 -7.96 2.51 10.59
N GLY A 108 -7.00 1.59 10.56
CA GLY A 108 -6.46 0.96 11.77
C GLY A 108 -5.77 1.96 12.71
N ALA A 109 -4.91 2.82 12.16
CA ALA A 109 -4.24 3.86 12.93
C ALA A 109 -5.23 4.88 13.53
N HIS A 110 -6.23 5.29 12.75
CA HIS A 110 -7.27 6.21 13.20
C HIS A 110 -8.12 5.62 14.33
N ALA A 111 -8.53 4.34 14.21
CA ALA A 111 -9.28 3.66 15.25
C ALA A 111 -8.49 3.59 16.57
N LEU A 112 -7.21 3.21 16.49
CA LEU A 112 -6.31 3.17 17.64
C LEU A 112 -6.20 4.53 18.34
N ALA A 113 -6.02 5.60 17.57
CA ALA A 113 -5.94 6.96 18.09
C ALA A 113 -7.26 7.43 18.72
N GLY A 114 -8.39 7.13 18.08
CA GLY A 114 -9.71 7.45 18.61
C GLY A 114 -10.01 6.73 19.92
N ASP A 115 -9.64 5.47 20.05
CA ASP A 115 -9.85 4.71 21.28
C ASP A 115 -8.95 5.19 22.42
N TYR A 116 -7.68 5.48 22.14
CA TYR A 116 -6.78 6.09 23.12
C TYR A 116 -7.28 7.46 23.59
N ALA A 117 -7.78 8.28 22.67
CA ALA A 117 -8.28 9.62 22.98
C ALA A 117 -9.50 9.62 23.93
N LYS A 118 -10.28 8.54 23.93
CA LYS A 118 -11.45 8.36 24.82
C LYS A 118 -11.07 7.95 26.24
N ILE A 119 -9.91 7.30 26.43
CA ILE A 119 -9.53 6.73 27.74
C ILE A 119 -8.39 7.49 28.41
N ARG A 120 -7.53 8.16 27.64
CA ARG A 120 -6.39 8.87 28.20
C ARG A 120 -6.86 10.17 28.86
N GLU A 121 -6.64 10.31 30.15
CA GLU A 121 -6.92 11.54 30.88
C GLU A 121 -5.68 12.43 31.04
N GLN A 122 -5.87 13.73 30.84
CA GLN A 122 -4.90 14.76 31.17
C GLN A 122 -5.64 16.05 31.56
N TYR A 123 -5.10 16.80 32.53
CA TYR A 123 -5.74 17.99 33.10
C TYR A 123 -7.23 17.76 33.48
N GLY A 124 -7.52 16.61 34.08
CA GLY A 124 -8.83 16.29 34.67
C GLY A 124 -9.93 15.87 33.69
N LYS A 125 -9.62 15.60 32.42
CA LYS A 125 -10.58 15.05 31.44
C LYS A 125 -9.89 14.22 30.36
N THR A 126 -10.67 13.45 29.61
CA THR A 126 -10.18 12.65 28.47
C THR A 126 -9.63 13.56 27.37
N ILE A 127 -8.50 13.20 26.76
CA ILE A 127 -7.83 14.06 25.78
C ILE A 127 -8.69 14.34 24.53
N GLY A 128 -9.60 13.43 24.16
CA GLY A 128 -10.54 13.62 23.05
C GLY A 128 -11.53 14.77 23.25
N SER A 129 -11.68 15.29 24.48
CA SER A 129 -12.54 16.45 24.77
C SER A 129 -11.90 17.79 24.40
N TYR A 130 -10.59 17.82 24.15
CA TYR A 130 -9.90 19.03 23.70
C TYR A 130 -10.03 19.18 22.18
N GLN A 131 -10.41 20.38 21.74
CA GLN A 131 -10.57 20.70 20.31
C GLN A 131 -9.33 20.39 19.49
N ALA A 132 -8.13 20.58 20.04
CA ALA A 132 -6.87 20.25 19.38
C ALA A 132 -6.76 18.77 18.99
N VAL A 133 -7.30 17.85 19.81
CA VAL A 133 -7.31 16.41 19.49
C VAL A 133 -8.53 16.06 18.65
N ALA A 134 -9.70 16.61 18.98
CA ALA A 134 -10.93 16.35 18.25
C ALA A 134 -10.84 16.75 16.77
N HIS A 135 -10.27 17.93 16.46
CA HIS A 135 -10.08 18.37 15.08
C HIS A 135 -9.10 17.49 14.30
N LEU A 136 -7.96 17.10 14.91
CA LEU A 136 -7.02 16.18 14.28
C LEU A 136 -7.67 14.86 13.86
N LEU A 137 -8.51 14.30 14.74
CA LEU A 137 -9.24 13.07 14.46
C LEU A 137 -10.34 13.29 13.40
N ALA A 138 -11.07 14.41 13.44
CA ALA A 138 -12.08 14.74 12.44
C ALA A 138 -11.48 14.94 11.04
N GLU A 139 -10.36 15.66 10.93
CA GLU A 139 -9.62 15.84 9.67
C GLU A 139 -9.07 14.52 9.13
N SER A 140 -8.54 13.67 10.01
CA SER A 140 -8.10 12.32 9.64
C SER A 140 -9.23 11.48 9.07
N LEU A 141 -10.43 11.58 9.65
CA LEU A 141 -11.61 10.88 9.15
C LEU A 141 -12.02 11.42 7.76
N ALA A 142 -11.98 12.73 7.54
CA ALA A 142 -12.27 13.30 6.22
C ALA A 142 -11.29 12.81 5.14
N LEU A 143 -10.00 12.67 5.46
CA LEU A 143 -9.00 12.08 4.57
C LEU A 143 -9.29 10.60 4.25
N ILE A 144 -9.75 9.84 5.24
CA ILE A 144 -10.17 8.44 5.05
C ILE A 144 -11.38 8.36 4.11
N GLU A 145 -12.41 9.18 4.31
CA GLU A 145 -13.59 9.19 3.44
C GLU A 145 -13.26 9.60 2.01
N GLY A 146 -12.38 10.59 1.83
CA GLY A 146 -11.84 10.94 0.52
C GLY A 146 -11.10 9.77 -0.14
N SER A 147 -10.31 9.03 0.65
CA SER A 147 -9.56 7.86 0.20
C SER A 147 -10.49 6.70 -0.20
N ILE A 148 -11.58 6.49 0.54
CA ILE A 148 -12.62 5.51 0.19
C ILE A 148 -13.25 5.86 -1.17
N SER A 149 -13.62 7.12 -1.36
CA SER A 149 -14.28 7.57 -2.60
C SER A 149 -13.38 7.36 -3.83
N ILE A 150 -12.14 7.86 -3.76
CA ILE A 150 -11.21 7.79 -4.90
C ILE A 150 -10.77 6.35 -5.20
N LEU A 151 -10.58 5.52 -4.16
CA LEU A 151 -10.25 4.11 -4.32
C LEU A 151 -11.38 3.34 -4.99
N ARG A 152 -12.64 3.56 -4.58
CA ARG A 152 -13.80 2.92 -5.20
C ARG A 152 -13.92 3.25 -6.67
N HIS A 153 -13.71 4.52 -7.04
CA HIS A 153 -13.69 4.92 -8.44
C HIS A 153 -12.56 4.23 -9.22
N ALA A 154 -11.35 4.19 -8.67
CA ALA A 154 -10.22 3.54 -9.34
C ALA A 154 -10.41 2.02 -9.47
N ALA A 155 -10.99 1.35 -8.47
CA ALA A 155 -11.34 -0.06 -8.54
C ALA A 155 -12.37 -0.33 -9.65
N TRP A 156 -13.46 0.44 -9.68
CA TRP A 156 -14.43 0.38 -10.77
C TRP A 156 -13.80 0.63 -12.14
N ALA A 157 -12.87 1.58 -12.24
CA ALA A 157 -12.17 1.88 -13.49
C ALA A 157 -11.31 0.72 -13.98
N VAL A 158 -10.73 -0.08 -13.08
CA VAL A 158 -9.97 -1.30 -13.42
C VAL A 158 -10.87 -2.36 -14.06
N ASP A 159 -12.16 -2.41 -13.73
CA ASP A 159 -13.09 -3.37 -14.30
C ASP A 159 -13.75 -2.84 -15.59
N GLU A 160 -14.12 -1.56 -15.60
CA GLU A 160 -15.09 -1.04 -16.58
C GLU A 160 -14.50 -0.08 -17.63
N LEU A 161 -13.29 0.46 -17.41
CA LEU A 161 -12.68 1.40 -18.35
C LEU A 161 -11.56 0.76 -19.18
N GLU A 162 -11.22 1.45 -20.28
CA GLU A 162 -10.05 1.13 -21.09
C GLU A 162 -8.75 1.23 -20.26
N PRO A 163 -7.72 0.40 -20.54
CA PRO A 163 -6.53 0.29 -19.70
C PRO A 163 -5.83 1.62 -19.39
N ALA A 164 -5.78 2.54 -20.35
CA ALA A 164 -5.16 3.86 -20.17
C ALA A 164 -5.94 4.73 -19.15
N ALA A 165 -7.27 4.70 -19.20
CA ALA A 165 -8.13 5.43 -18.27
C ALA A 165 -8.13 4.78 -16.88
N ALA A 166 -8.16 3.45 -16.81
CA ALA A 166 -8.00 2.69 -15.58
C ALA A 166 -6.67 3.01 -14.88
N LEU A 167 -5.57 3.01 -15.62
CA LEU A 167 -4.24 3.33 -15.09
C LEU A 167 -4.16 4.78 -14.59
N HIS A 168 -4.80 5.72 -15.27
CA HIS A 168 -4.86 7.11 -14.80
C HIS A 168 -5.61 7.20 -13.47
N ALA A 169 -6.81 6.63 -13.36
CA ALA A 169 -7.59 6.62 -12.11
C ALA A 169 -6.82 5.96 -10.96
N ALA A 170 -6.16 4.83 -11.21
CA ALA A 170 -5.33 4.11 -10.24
C ALA A 170 -4.14 4.93 -9.73
N ARG A 171 -3.45 5.67 -10.62
CA ARG A 171 -2.38 6.61 -10.26
C ARG A 171 -2.88 7.73 -9.35
N VAL A 172 -4.03 8.33 -9.68
CA VAL A 172 -4.64 9.37 -8.84
C VAL A 172 -4.94 8.82 -7.45
N ALA A 173 -5.58 7.64 -7.37
CA ALA A 173 -5.91 6.99 -6.10
C ALA A 173 -4.65 6.67 -5.29
N LYS A 174 -3.60 6.11 -5.89
CA LYS A 174 -2.33 5.81 -5.22
C LYS A 174 -1.70 7.04 -4.59
N VAL A 175 -1.63 8.15 -5.32
CA VAL A 175 -1.04 9.41 -4.83
C VAL A 175 -1.88 9.99 -3.69
N TYR A 176 -3.21 10.01 -3.83
CA TYR A 176 -4.10 10.53 -2.79
C TYR A 176 -4.02 9.67 -1.52
N CYS A 177 -4.22 8.35 -1.64
CA CYS A 177 -4.23 7.42 -0.51
C CYS A 177 -2.87 7.36 0.20
N GLY A 178 -1.75 7.41 -0.53
CA GLY A 178 -0.42 7.45 0.09
C GLY A 178 -0.22 8.68 0.98
N ARG A 179 -0.57 9.87 0.46
CA ARG A 179 -0.50 11.12 1.23
C ARG A 179 -1.45 11.12 2.42
N ALA A 180 -2.72 10.78 2.19
CA ALA A 180 -3.74 10.74 3.23
C ALA A 180 -3.36 9.77 4.36
N THR A 181 -2.94 8.54 4.02
CA THR A 181 -2.56 7.51 4.98
C THR A 181 -1.36 7.95 5.81
N ARG A 182 -0.34 8.55 5.19
CA ARG A 182 0.80 9.09 5.94
C ARG A 182 0.35 10.11 6.98
N THR A 183 -0.44 11.10 6.58
CA THR A 183 -0.96 12.12 7.50
C THR A 183 -1.75 11.49 8.64
N VAL A 184 -2.68 10.57 8.35
CA VAL A 184 -3.49 9.88 9.37
C VAL A 184 -2.62 9.10 10.35
N CYS A 185 -1.60 8.38 9.87
CA CYS A 185 -0.69 7.62 10.73
C CYS A 185 0.21 8.53 11.59
N GLU A 186 0.71 9.64 11.04
CA GLU A 186 1.47 10.65 11.80
C GLU A 186 0.59 11.29 12.88
N THR A 187 -0.66 11.63 12.55
CA THR A 187 -1.66 12.11 13.52
C THR A 187 -1.93 11.08 14.61
N ALA A 188 -2.05 9.79 14.26
CA ALA A 188 -2.25 8.74 15.24
C ALA A 188 -1.07 8.66 16.23
N VAL A 189 0.18 8.75 15.76
CA VAL A 189 1.35 8.83 16.64
C VAL A 189 1.27 10.07 17.53
N GLN A 190 0.91 11.24 16.97
CA GLN A 190 0.79 12.48 17.73
C GLN A 190 -0.27 12.42 18.85
N VAL A 191 -1.43 11.81 18.59
CA VAL A 191 -2.50 11.63 19.59
C VAL A 191 -2.04 10.74 20.75
N HIS A 192 -1.19 9.75 20.47
CA HIS A 192 -0.58 8.91 21.49
C HIS A 192 0.58 9.59 22.23
N GLY A 193 1.17 10.64 21.67
CA GLY A 193 2.35 11.31 22.21
C GLY A 193 3.56 10.38 22.22
N GLY A 194 4.34 10.40 23.31
CA GLY A 194 5.58 9.61 23.42
C GLY A 194 5.38 8.10 23.23
N ILE A 195 4.30 7.54 23.79
CA ILE A 195 4.01 6.09 23.68
C ILE A 195 3.71 5.67 22.24
N GLY A 196 3.30 6.60 21.36
CA GLY A 196 3.07 6.30 19.94
C GLY A 196 4.34 5.87 19.19
N ASN A 197 5.52 6.09 19.79
CA ASN A 197 6.83 5.69 19.26
C ASN A 197 7.44 4.49 20.01
N THR A 198 6.77 3.94 21.03
CA THR A 198 7.25 2.79 21.80
C THR A 198 6.53 1.51 21.37
N TRP A 199 7.08 0.36 21.77
CA TRP A 199 6.48 -0.95 21.52
C TRP A 199 5.16 -1.21 22.25
N ASP A 200 4.77 -0.33 23.18
CA ASP A 200 3.51 -0.42 23.91
C ASP A 200 2.31 0.03 23.07
N CYS A 201 2.56 0.68 21.92
CA CYS A 201 1.53 1.16 21.02
C CYS A 201 1.86 0.81 19.57
N PRO A 202 0.96 0.14 18.83
CA PRO A 202 1.22 -0.21 17.43
C PRO A 202 1.12 0.97 16.45
N ALA A 203 0.94 2.23 16.91
CA ALA A 203 0.81 3.40 16.02
C ALA A 203 2.01 3.55 15.06
N HIS A 204 3.24 3.38 15.56
CA HIS A 204 4.44 3.43 14.71
C HIS A 204 4.53 2.28 13.70
N VAL A 205 3.84 1.16 13.94
CA VAL A 205 3.81 0.02 13.00
C VAL A 205 2.99 0.40 11.77
N TYR A 206 1.82 1.02 11.96
CA TYR A 206 1.01 1.54 10.86
C TYR A 206 1.74 2.63 10.06
N LEU A 207 2.49 3.51 10.72
CA LEU A 207 3.28 4.53 10.03
C LEU A 207 4.38 3.90 9.16
N ARG A 208 5.11 2.90 9.67
CA ARG A 208 6.12 2.19 8.88
C ARG A 208 5.52 1.53 7.64
N ARG A 209 4.39 0.83 7.80
CA ARG A 209 3.65 0.24 6.67
C ARG A 209 3.19 1.29 5.66
N ALA A 210 2.70 2.44 6.13
CA ALA A 210 2.28 3.53 5.26
C ALA A 210 3.44 4.07 4.42
N LEU A 211 4.60 4.28 5.04
CA LEU A 211 5.80 4.76 4.35
C LEU A 211 6.29 3.75 3.31
N THR A 212 6.47 2.48 3.68
CA THR A 212 6.94 1.44 2.75
C THR A 212 5.96 1.19 1.61
N SER A 213 4.66 1.11 1.90
CA SER A 213 3.62 0.87 0.88
C SER A 213 3.40 2.08 -0.02
N THR A 214 3.80 3.28 0.41
CA THR A 214 3.81 4.46 -0.45
C THR A 214 4.89 4.35 -1.53
N GLU A 215 6.07 3.83 -1.17
CA GLU A 215 7.18 3.63 -2.11
C GLU A 215 6.97 2.47 -3.10
N LEU A 216 6.10 1.51 -2.77
CA LEU A 216 5.68 0.50 -3.74
C LEU A 216 4.93 1.16 -4.91
N TRP A 217 5.34 0.82 -6.13
CA TRP A 217 4.77 1.35 -7.37
C TRP A 217 4.85 2.88 -7.43
N PRO A 218 6.04 3.47 -7.55
CA PRO A 218 6.20 4.91 -7.53
C PRO A 218 5.39 5.57 -8.66
N VAL A 219 4.61 6.59 -8.31
CA VAL A 219 3.82 7.41 -9.23
C VAL A 219 4.24 8.86 -9.04
N SER A 220 4.71 9.48 -10.11
CA SER A 220 5.07 10.90 -10.14
C SER A 220 3.84 11.79 -10.36
N LEU A 221 3.86 13.02 -9.82
CA LEU A 221 2.77 13.99 -10.03
C LEU A 221 2.56 14.34 -11.51
N LYS A 222 3.63 14.26 -12.33
CA LYS A 222 3.56 14.47 -13.79
C LYS A 222 2.65 13.45 -14.47
N GLU A 223 2.64 12.21 -13.99
CA GLU A 223 1.80 11.14 -14.54
C GLU A 223 0.30 11.27 -14.20
N VAL A 224 -0.05 12.14 -13.25
CA VAL A 224 -1.44 12.38 -12.81
C VAL A 224 -2.04 13.62 -13.50
N GLY A 225 -1.34 14.21 -14.47
CA GLY A 225 -1.86 15.35 -15.22
C GLY A 225 -1.94 16.66 -14.42
N ARG A 226 -1.38 16.70 -13.19
CA ARG A 226 -1.09 17.98 -12.53
C ARG A 226 0.21 18.53 -13.09
N GLY A 227 0.08 19.20 -14.23
CA GLY A 227 1.07 20.19 -14.66
C GLY A 227 1.21 21.25 -13.58
N LEU A 228 2.22 21.11 -12.74
CA LEU A 228 2.88 22.28 -12.15
C LEU A 228 3.88 22.76 -13.21
N SER A 229 3.35 23.43 -14.23
CA SER A 229 4.07 24.48 -14.94
C SER A 229 3.77 25.80 -14.25
#